data_AF-A0A7E6FIM7-F1
#
_entry.id   AF-A0A7E6FIM7-F1
#
_cell.length_a   1.000
_cell.length_b   1.000
_cell.length_c   1.000
_cell.angle_alpha   90.00
_cell.angle_beta   90.00
_cell.angle_gamma   90.00
#
_symmetry.space_group_name_H-M   'P 1'
#
loop_
_entity.id
_entity.type
_entity.pdbx_description
1 polymer ?
#
loop_
_entity_poly.entity_id
_entity_poly.type
_entity_poly.pdbx_seq_one_letter_code
_entity_poly.pdbx_strand_id
1 'polypeptide(L)'
;MELWIVILLLCFKTEFVDGHYKRWIRNTNFGNNLNWNTGRSPCGDDSVVIPTESPPVFININTTMKEIVFPKNGMLILNSFMELGFTSNPSTSCANSGQEVEFNATYGREWVDPANWCVAKSRSDNCDADYHSLDSEKVPCPTDDVVFPPGNSYYIDLSTDMDLTVNSIYFMGLSFSTNTFSNFINSKQGKTYFKSYKPDENESHMTIRRRPCIDPASCDCGNYRSPIFDNICKMHSPFCKKPQCQSPVRPTGHCCNICGAILKCKYENGFSYDRLVDDIKKKFLQNEGNVKFIVSRIDNDIQLTLMDITGEHSVIIGQKIYEDIIDDIKHGGYKYIFSAVEIKVSGTPRNKRPSETTKTSTTLTTTTKTPATVSSTIIKPKQTWTTTTKTTGTTTTTTTQRTSQKTTTQGYGKPESGRNIKAEPIGGFSTAAVLGFTLGSLILLLLIVILLLLYRRGNMRNFSNPFTSGQFFPNIHSRFINQDNVPLDDLPSPTYHNEGGFQNPVYGAEVGSINTFKECISEMNFLGQMHHIFNVIFIQFHNYFYQCVSIFNIISLLKWYCRISVTIAYLYILVIILMLTD
;
A
#
# COMPACT_ATOMS: atom_id res chain seq x y z
N MET A 1 -39.44 0.88 10.76
CA MET A 1 -38.18 0.42 11.39
C MET A 1 -37.32 -0.40 10.41
N GLU A 2 -37.90 -1.32 9.63
CA GLU A 2 -37.13 -2.18 8.71
C GLU A 2 -36.45 -1.44 7.54
N LEU A 3 -37.09 -0.38 7.00
CA LEU A 3 -36.49 0.45 5.94
C LEU A 3 -35.21 1.18 6.42
N TRP A 4 -35.16 1.57 7.69
CA TRP A 4 -34.01 2.27 8.28
C TRP A 4 -32.84 1.32 8.57
N ILE A 5 -33.12 0.06 8.89
CA ILE A 5 -32.09 -0.99 9.05
C ILE A 5 -31.44 -1.31 7.70
N VAL A 6 -32.22 -1.34 6.61
CA VAL A 6 -31.70 -1.54 5.25
C VAL A 6 -30.85 -0.34 4.79
N ILE A 7 -31.26 0.90 5.09
CA ILE A 7 -30.46 2.11 4.80
C ILE A 7 -29.18 2.14 5.64
N LEU A 8 -29.23 1.77 6.92
CA LEU A 8 -28.03 1.65 7.76
C LEU A 8 -27.08 0.60 7.17
N LEU A 9 -27.58 -0.60 6.82
CA LEU A 9 -26.77 -1.69 6.25
C LEU A 9 -26.21 -1.36 4.86
N LEU A 10 -26.88 -0.52 4.07
CA LEU A 10 -26.37 -0.01 2.79
C LEU A 10 -25.28 1.07 2.97
N CYS A 11 -25.37 1.89 4.01
CA CYS A 11 -24.31 2.86 4.35
C CYS A 11 -23.04 2.22 4.94
N PHE A 12 -23.10 0.97 5.45
CA PHE A 12 -21.95 0.26 6.03
C PHE A 12 -21.15 -0.60 5.02
N LYS A 13 -21.47 -0.54 3.72
CA LYS A 13 -20.75 -1.26 2.65
C LYS A 13 -20.02 -0.34 1.67
N THR A 14 -19.53 0.81 2.12
CA THR A 14 -18.47 1.49 1.36
C THR A 14 -17.16 0.82 1.72
N GLU A 15 -16.83 -0.27 1.02
CA GLU A 15 -15.46 -0.75 0.94
C GLU A 15 -14.67 0.36 0.25
N PHE A 16 -13.88 1.10 1.03
CA PHE A 16 -12.93 2.04 0.48
C PHE A 16 -11.86 1.20 -0.22
N VAL A 17 -11.73 1.36 -1.54
CA VAL A 17 -10.59 0.82 -2.28
C VAL A 17 -9.40 1.69 -1.89
N ASP A 18 -8.71 1.32 -0.81
CA ASP A 18 -7.62 2.12 -0.28
C ASP A 18 -6.53 2.25 -1.36
N GLY A 19 -6.04 3.47 -1.57
CA GLY A 19 -4.90 3.70 -2.45
C GLY A 19 -3.70 2.89 -1.98
N HIS A 20 -2.74 2.58 -2.87
CA HIS A 20 -1.60 1.78 -2.45
C HIS A 20 -0.61 2.62 -1.64
N TYR A 21 0.03 2.00 -0.64
CA TYR A 21 1.17 2.61 0.05
C TYR A 21 2.42 2.42 -0.81
N LYS A 22 2.94 3.52 -1.34
CA LYS A 22 4.15 3.58 -2.16
C LYS A 22 5.34 3.92 -1.28
N ARG A 23 6.15 2.91 -1.00
CA ARG A 23 7.28 3.02 -0.07
C ARG A 23 8.58 3.24 -0.84
N TRP A 24 9.33 4.25 -0.42
CA TRP A 24 10.64 4.54 -0.95
C TRP A 24 11.69 3.53 -0.46
N ILE A 25 12.55 3.04 -1.35
CA ILE A 25 13.51 1.96 -1.06
C ILE A 25 14.91 2.49 -0.75
N ARG A 26 15.39 3.49 -1.51
CA ARG A 26 16.77 3.97 -1.40
C ARG A 26 16.94 4.81 -0.15
N ASN A 27 18.05 4.67 0.56
CA ASN A 27 18.36 5.49 1.72
C ASN A 27 19.82 5.92 1.68
N THR A 28 20.18 6.88 2.52
CA THR A 28 21.56 7.36 2.72
C THR A 28 22.08 6.94 4.10
N ASN A 29 21.63 5.79 4.61
CA ASN A 29 22.04 5.31 5.92
C ASN A 29 23.51 4.86 5.91
N PHE A 30 24.17 5.07 7.03
CA PHE A 30 25.55 4.68 7.26
C PHE A 30 25.73 3.15 7.21
N GLY A 31 24.82 2.39 7.84
CA GLY A 31 24.91 0.92 7.89
C GLY A 31 24.52 0.20 6.59
N ASN A 32 24.18 0.92 5.51
CA ASN A 32 23.77 0.30 4.25
C ASN A 32 24.96 0.14 3.30
N ASN A 33 25.35 -1.11 3.04
CA ASN A 33 26.47 -1.49 2.18
C ASN A 33 26.44 -0.86 0.78
N LEU A 34 25.25 -0.63 0.21
CA LEU A 34 25.11 -0.05 -1.13
C LEU A 34 25.47 1.43 -1.20
N ASN A 35 25.65 2.09 -0.05
CA ASN A 35 25.98 3.51 0.03
C ASN A 35 27.49 3.76 0.07
N TRP A 36 28.33 2.72 -0.05
CA TRP A 36 29.77 2.80 0.07
C TRP A 36 30.46 2.26 -1.18
N ASN A 37 31.58 2.87 -1.56
CA ASN A 37 32.37 2.47 -2.73
C ASN A 37 32.90 1.03 -2.66
N THR A 38 33.15 0.52 -1.45
CA THR A 38 33.64 -0.85 -1.21
C THR A 38 32.54 -1.92 -1.26
N GLY A 39 31.26 -1.52 -1.32
CA GLY A 39 30.13 -2.46 -1.25
C GLY A 39 29.93 -3.11 0.13
N ARG A 40 30.57 -2.57 1.17
CA ARG A 40 30.37 -2.93 2.58
C ARG A 40 30.22 -1.68 3.45
N SER A 41 29.52 -1.78 4.57
CA SER A 41 29.54 -0.72 5.58
C SER A 41 30.95 -0.52 6.16
N PRO A 42 31.30 0.69 6.61
CA PRO A 42 32.58 0.94 7.27
C PRO A 42 32.76 0.13 8.54
N CYS A 43 34.00 -0.29 8.75
CA CYS A 43 34.46 -0.98 9.94
C CYS A 43 35.26 -0.04 10.82
N GLY A 44 35.58 -0.48 12.04
CA GLY A 44 36.12 0.42 13.02
C GLY A 44 37.51 0.97 12.69
N ASP A 45 38.39 0.20 12.06
CA ASP A 45 39.74 0.62 11.68
C ASP A 45 39.83 1.35 10.34
N ASP A 46 38.73 1.42 9.58
CA ASP A 46 38.66 2.19 8.34
C ASP A 46 38.78 3.69 8.60
N SER A 47 39.27 4.42 7.59
CA SER A 47 39.10 5.88 7.52
C SER A 47 37.88 6.17 6.67
N VAL A 48 36.83 6.69 7.31
CA VAL A 48 35.55 6.92 6.63
C VAL A 48 35.54 8.31 6.02
N VAL A 49 35.33 8.40 4.72
CA VAL A 49 35.32 9.68 4.01
C VAL A 49 33.91 9.99 3.53
N ILE A 50 33.34 11.07 4.05
CA ILE A 50 32.08 11.64 3.55
C ILE A 50 32.44 12.84 2.67
N PRO A 51 32.03 12.86 1.39
CA PRO A 51 32.37 13.92 0.46
C PRO A 51 31.98 15.31 0.94
N THR A 52 32.70 16.33 0.44
CA THR A 52 32.54 17.73 0.85
C THR A 52 31.08 18.19 0.77
N GLU A 53 30.39 17.84 -0.31
CA GLU A 53 28.95 17.99 -0.50
C GLU A 53 28.30 16.62 -0.31
N SER A 54 27.49 16.46 0.72
CA SER A 54 26.84 15.18 1.02
C SER A 54 25.37 15.37 1.38
N PRO A 55 24.48 14.47 0.94
CA PRO A 55 23.15 14.41 1.50
C PRO A 55 23.20 14.04 2.99
N PRO A 56 22.07 14.14 3.70
CA PRO A 56 21.97 13.70 5.08
C PRO A 56 22.34 12.22 5.20
N VAL A 57 23.22 11.88 6.13
CA VAL A 57 23.64 10.50 6.41
C VAL A 57 23.13 10.09 7.78
N PHE A 58 22.31 9.06 7.83
CA PHE A 58 21.73 8.54 9.07
C PHE A 58 22.61 7.46 9.67
N ILE A 59 23.21 7.74 10.82
CA ILE A 59 24.03 6.78 11.58
C ILE A 59 23.11 5.94 12.45
N ASN A 60 22.90 4.69 12.01
CA ASN A 60 21.95 3.74 12.59
C ASN A 60 22.61 2.51 13.23
N ILE A 61 23.91 2.56 13.47
CA ILE A 61 24.69 1.46 14.04
C ILE A 61 25.49 1.94 15.25
N ASN A 62 25.67 1.04 16.23
CA ASN A 62 26.59 1.26 17.34
C ASN A 62 27.96 0.75 16.92
N THR A 63 28.97 1.62 16.96
CA THR A 63 30.30 1.24 16.51
C THR A 63 31.38 2.14 17.10
N THR A 64 32.61 1.65 17.06
CA THR A 64 33.80 2.46 17.31
C THR A 64 34.53 2.69 15.99
N MET A 65 35.12 3.86 15.79
CA MET A 65 35.85 4.19 14.57
C MET A 65 37.20 4.83 14.87
N LYS A 66 38.14 4.64 13.95
CA LYS A 66 39.44 5.29 13.95
C LYS A 66 39.29 6.75 13.54
N GLU A 67 38.58 6.99 12.44
CA GLU A 67 38.46 8.30 11.82
C GLU A 67 37.20 8.41 10.96
N ILE A 68 36.53 9.57 11.01
CA ILE A 68 35.54 9.99 10.03
C ILE A 68 35.90 11.39 9.55
N VAL A 69 36.07 11.56 8.25
CA VAL A 69 36.19 12.86 7.58
C VAL A 69 34.78 13.35 7.26
N PHE A 70 34.36 14.43 7.94
CA PHE A 70 33.03 15.01 7.84
C PHE A 70 32.85 15.84 6.54
N PRO A 71 31.62 15.93 6.00
CA PRO A 71 31.33 16.84 4.89
C PRO A 71 31.48 18.29 5.34
N LYS A 72 31.91 19.20 4.44
CA LYS A 72 31.84 20.64 4.73
C LYS A 72 30.39 21.14 4.69
N ASN A 73 29.63 20.62 3.74
CA ASN A 73 28.22 20.92 3.52
C ASN A 73 27.45 19.60 3.52
N GLY A 74 26.83 19.28 4.65
CA GLY A 74 26.07 18.06 4.81
C GLY A 74 25.43 17.98 6.18
N MET A 75 24.84 16.83 6.49
CA MET A 75 24.21 16.57 7.78
C MET A 75 24.44 15.12 8.19
N LEU A 76 24.87 14.91 9.43
CA LEU A 76 24.85 13.60 10.06
C LEU A 76 23.74 13.55 11.08
N ILE A 77 22.90 12.53 10.96
CA ILE A 77 21.77 12.33 11.83
C ILE A 77 22.10 11.13 12.71
N LEU A 78 22.19 11.38 14.01
CA LEU A 78 22.46 10.35 15.00
C LEU A 78 21.12 9.81 15.53
N ASN A 79 20.93 8.49 15.43
CA ASN A 79 19.75 7.84 16.00
C ASN A 79 19.70 8.00 17.54
N SER A 80 18.50 7.96 18.12
CA SER A 80 18.35 7.85 19.58
C SER A 80 18.99 6.56 20.07
N PHE A 81 19.76 6.63 21.15
CA PHE A 81 20.46 5.50 21.77
C PHE A 81 21.59 4.88 20.94
N MET A 82 22.09 5.58 19.91
CA MET A 82 23.31 5.12 19.25
C MET A 82 24.57 5.49 20.04
N GLU A 83 25.60 4.65 19.91
CA GLU A 83 26.95 4.92 20.45
C GLU A 83 27.98 4.94 19.31
N LEU A 84 28.69 6.07 19.18
CA LEU A 84 29.76 6.28 18.22
C LEU A 84 30.98 6.75 19.00
N GLY A 85 31.97 5.87 19.14
CA GLY A 85 33.21 6.16 19.86
C GLY A 85 34.39 6.28 18.90
N PHE A 86 35.22 7.30 19.08
CA PHE A 86 36.49 7.40 18.35
C PHE A 86 37.64 6.86 19.21
N THR A 87 38.43 5.92 18.67
CA THR A 87 39.51 5.26 19.41
C THR A 87 40.65 4.85 18.49
N SER A 88 41.87 4.82 19.02
CA SER A 88 43.05 4.31 18.32
C SER A 88 43.02 2.78 18.13
N ASN A 89 42.23 2.06 18.94
CA ASN A 89 42.07 0.61 18.89
C ASN A 89 40.59 0.23 18.71
N PRO A 90 40.00 0.50 17.54
CA PRO A 90 38.59 0.22 17.29
C PRO A 90 38.34 -1.28 17.13
N SER A 91 37.09 -1.71 17.30
CA SER A 91 36.72 -3.12 17.15
C SER A 91 36.82 -3.57 15.69
N THR A 92 37.74 -4.48 15.39
CA THR A 92 38.00 -5.05 14.06
C THR A 92 37.16 -6.32 13.83
N SER A 93 35.89 -6.14 13.48
CA SER A 93 34.95 -7.27 13.30
C SER A 93 34.83 -7.76 11.85
N CYS A 94 35.56 -7.19 10.89
CA CYS A 94 35.36 -7.46 9.47
C CYS A 94 36.67 -7.78 8.74
N ALA A 95 36.57 -8.55 7.65
CA ALA A 95 37.70 -8.83 6.76
C ALA A 95 37.95 -7.64 5.82
N ASN A 96 39.22 -7.40 5.44
CA ASN A 96 39.65 -6.29 4.58
C ASN A 96 39.34 -4.91 5.18
N SER A 97 39.68 -4.76 6.45
CA SER A 97 39.48 -3.58 7.28
C SER A 97 40.73 -2.69 7.24
N GLY A 98 40.65 -1.44 7.69
CA GLY A 98 41.78 -0.51 7.70
C GLY A 98 42.01 0.24 6.38
N GLN A 99 40.97 0.37 5.56
CA GLN A 99 41.03 1.06 4.27
C GLN A 99 40.32 2.41 4.33
N GLU A 100 40.54 3.24 3.31
CA GLU A 100 39.69 4.40 3.08
C GLU A 100 38.35 3.93 2.48
N VAL A 101 37.24 4.28 3.14
CA VAL A 101 35.89 3.88 2.72
C VAL A 101 35.07 5.14 2.46
N GLU A 102 34.72 5.37 1.20
CA GLU A 102 34.09 6.60 0.75
C GLU A 102 32.58 6.43 0.55
N PHE A 103 31.82 7.40 1.04
CA PHE A 103 30.37 7.45 0.88
C PHE A 103 29.99 7.76 -0.58
N ASN A 104 29.26 6.84 -1.21
CA ASN A 104 28.95 6.85 -2.64
C ASN A 104 27.48 7.22 -2.95
N ALA A 105 26.61 7.33 -1.94
CA ALA A 105 25.22 7.75 -2.15
C ALA A 105 25.08 9.28 -2.24
N THR A 106 25.84 9.91 -3.16
CA THR A 106 26.01 11.37 -3.26
C THR A 106 25.05 12.06 -4.22
N TYR A 107 24.29 11.31 -5.00
CA TYR A 107 23.34 11.84 -5.99
C TYR A 107 21.90 11.48 -5.65
N GLY A 108 21.00 12.41 -5.95
CA GLY A 108 19.57 12.24 -5.72
C GLY A 108 19.04 11.10 -6.59
N ARG A 109 18.20 10.25 -6.00
CA ARG A 109 17.54 9.15 -6.71
C ARG A 109 16.22 9.64 -7.26
N GLU A 110 15.95 9.34 -8.52
CA GLU A 110 14.85 9.90 -9.27
C GLU A 110 13.50 9.38 -8.77
N TRP A 111 12.55 10.28 -8.58
CA TRP A 111 11.18 9.94 -8.21
C TRP A 111 10.51 9.00 -9.22
N VAL A 112 10.79 9.18 -10.51
CA VAL A 112 10.14 8.43 -11.59
C VAL A 112 10.87 7.15 -11.97
N ASP A 113 11.89 6.73 -11.23
CA ASP A 113 12.52 5.43 -11.42
C ASP A 113 11.72 4.35 -10.65
N PRO A 114 11.13 3.36 -11.36
CA PRO A 114 10.42 2.25 -10.73
C PRO A 114 11.24 1.46 -9.70
N ALA A 115 12.57 1.44 -9.82
CA ALA A 115 13.45 0.69 -8.92
C ALA A 115 13.60 1.35 -7.52
N ASN A 116 13.12 2.58 -7.36
CA ASN A 116 13.17 3.30 -6.08
C ASN A 116 11.89 3.12 -5.25
N TRP A 117 10.88 2.42 -5.78
CA TRP A 117 9.58 2.24 -5.15
C TRP A 117 9.18 0.77 -5.01
N CYS A 118 8.45 0.48 -3.94
CA CYS A 118 7.70 -0.76 -3.78
C CYS A 118 6.28 -0.45 -3.26
N VAL A 119 5.41 -1.44 -3.33
CA VAL A 119 4.08 -1.38 -2.69
C VAL A 119 4.15 -2.04 -1.32
N ALA A 120 3.50 -1.44 -0.33
CA ALA A 120 3.31 -1.99 1.01
C ALA A 120 1.80 -2.11 1.32
N LYS A 121 1.45 -3.01 2.24
CA LYS A 121 0.05 -3.24 2.65
C LYS A 121 -0.48 -2.16 3.59
N SER A 122 0.41 -1.51 4.33
CA SER A 122 0.11 -0.38 5.19
C SER A 122 1.33 0.55 5.28
N ARG A 123 1.14 1.70 5.93
CA ARG A 123 2.19 2.69 6.17
C ARG A 123 3.42 2.13 6.90
N SER A 124 3.23 1.16 7.79
CA SER A 124 4.32 0.57 8.60
C SER A 124 4.90 -0.71 8.01
N ASP A 125 4.22 -1.32 7.04
CA ASP A 125 4.63 -2.61 6.49
C ASP A 125 5.87 -2.49 5.60
N ASN A 126 6.55 -3.62 5.47
CA ASN A 126 7.62 -3.80 4.49
C ASN A 126 7.03 -3.94 3.07
N CYS A 127 7.92 -3.86 2.08
CA CYS A 127 7.56 -4.10 0.68
C CYS A 127 6.90 -5.47 0.51
N ASP A 128 5.78 -5.50 -0.20
CA ASP A 128 5.13 -6.72 -0.65
C ASP A 128 5.84 -7.25 -1.89
N ALA A 129 6.65 -8.29 -1.71
CA ALA A 129 7.43 -8.92 -2.78
C ALA A 129 6.55 -9.65 -3.81
N ASP A 130 5.33 -10.03 -3.41
CA ASP A 130 4.38 -10.75 -4.26
C ASP A 130 3.47 -9.80 -5.05
N TYR A 131 3.56 -8.49 -4.78
CA TYR A 131 2.82 -7.50 -5.53
C TYR A 131 3.38 -7.32 -6.94
N HIS A 132 2.49 -7.32 -7.95
CA HIS A 132 2.85 -7.17 -9.35
C HIS A 132 2.09 -6.00 -9.95
N SER A 133 2.81 -5.12 -10.65
CA SER A 133 2.22 -3.96 -11.32
C SER A 133 2.96 -3.63 -12.61
N LEU A 134 2.30 -2.83 -13.44
CA LEU A 134 2.90 -2.24 -14.63
C LEU A 134 4.00 -1.26 -14.24
N ASP A 135 4.89 -0.91 -15.18
CA ASP A 135 6.03 -0.04 -14.86
C ASP A 135 5.56 1.38 -14.51
N SER A 136 4.53 1.88 -15.19
CA SER A 136 3.87 3.14 -14.89
C SER A 136 3.22 3.18 -13.50
N GLU A 137 2.84 2.01 -12.99
CA GLU A 137 2.17 1.86 -11.69
C GLU A 137 3.13 1.44 -10.59
N LYS A 138 4.44 1.26 -10.86
CA LYS A 138 5.43 1.00 -9.80
C LYS A 138 5.75 2.29 -9.05
N VAL A 139 5.87 3.40 -9.77
CA VAL A 139 6.00 4.74 -9.20
C VAL A 139 4.65 5.23 -8.65
N PRO A 140 4.61 6.24 -7.77
CA PRO A 140 3.36 6.70 -7.15
C PRO A 140 2.33 7.24 -8.12
N CYS A 141 1.08 6.79 -7.98
CA CYS A 141 -0.09 7.29 -8.70
C CYS A 141 -0.79 8.44 -7.92
N PRO A 142 -1.68 9.21 -8.57
CA PRO A 142 -2.42 10.31 -7.94
C PRO A 142 -3.26 9.93 -6.71
N THR A 143 -3.63 8.67 -6.57
CA THR A 143 -4.42 8.12 -5.47
C THR A 143 -3.58 7.41 -4.40
N ASP A 144 -2.26 7.33 -4.58
CA ASP A 144 -1.38 6.56 -3.70
C ASP A 144 -0.86 7.39 -2.52
N ASP A 145 -0.59 6.69 -1.42
CA ASP A 145 0.04 7.24 -0.23
C ASP A 145 1.55 7.00 -0.27
N VAL A 146 2.32 8.06 -0.41
CA VAL A 146 3.78 7.99 -0.43
C VAL A 146 4.32 7.90 0.99
N VAL A 147 5.19 6.93 1.22
CA VAL A 147 5.78 6.66 2.52
C VAL A 147 7.30 6.65 2.42
N PHE A 148 7.93 7.55 3.16
CA PHE A 148 9.34 7.49 3.49
C PHE A 148 9.49 6.92 4.90
N PRO A 149 10.04 5.71 5.03
CA PRO A 149 10.17 5.04 6.33
C PRO A 149 10.89 5.90 7.38
N PRO A 150 10.42 5.95 8.64
CA PRO A 150 11.14 6.62 9.71
C PRO A 150 12.46 5.88 10.04
N GLY A 151 13.37 6.53 10.76
CA GLY A 151 14.65 5.94 11.15
C GLY A 151 15.60 5.71 9.97
N ASN A 152 15.54 6.58 8.96
CA ASN A 152 16.35 6.54 7.76
C ASN A 152 16.56 7.98 7.24
N SER A 153 17.62 8.20 6.48
CA SER A 153 17.81 9.41 5.68
C SER A 153 17.70 9.11 4.20
N TYR A 154 17.47 10.16 3.40
CA TYR A 154 17.14 10.04 1.99
C TYR A 154 17.80 11.15 1.17
N TYR A 155 17.98 10.88 -0.12
CA TYR A 155 18.27 11.91 -1.10
C TYR A 155 17.49 11.65 -2.39
N ILE A 156 16.48 12.48 -2.64
CA ILE A 156 15.49 12.31 -3.70
C ILE A 156 15.70 13.40 -4.75
N ASP A 157 15.70 13.00 -6.01
CA ASP A 157 15.69 13.92 -7.13
C ASP A 157 14.24 14.14 -7.60
N LEU A 158 13.75 15.36 -7.36
CA LEU A 158 12.47 15.88 -7.84
C LEU A 158 12.68 16.85 -9.01
N SER A 159 13.88 16.95 -9.59
CA SER A 159 14.20 17.89 -10.65
C SER A 159 13.60 17.53 -12.03
N THR A 160 12.44 16.89 -12.02
CA THR A 160 11.66 16.59 -13.21
C THR A 160 10.87 17.82 -13.64
N ASP A 161 10.88 18.15 -14.94
CA ASP A 161 10.02 19.17 -15.54
C ASP A 161 8.57 18.64 -15.72
N MET A 162 8.00 18.09 -14.65
CA MET A 162 6.73 17.38 -14.66
C MET A 162 5.94 17.63 -13.38
N ASP A 163 4.62 17.70 -13.53
CA ASP A 163 3.70 17.81 -12.40
C ASP A 163 3.43 16.44 -11.79
N LEU A 164 3.99 16.21 -10.61
CA LEU A 164 3.74 15.00 -9.82
C LEU A 164 2.47 15.19 -9.00
N THR A 165 1.69 14.13 -8.86
CA THR A 165 0.45 14.14 -8.07
C THR A 165 0.34 12.86 -7.25
N VAL A 166 -0.03 12.99 -5.98
CA VAL A 166 -0.23 11.87 -5.04
C VAL A 166 -1.39 12.15 -4.08
N ASN A 167 -1.86 11.12 -3.36
CA ASN A 167 -2.90 11.30 -2.36
C ASN A 167 -2.35 11.93 -1.08
N SER A 168 -1.26 11.38 -0.54
CA SER A 168 -0.57 11.90 0.64
C SER A 168 0.92 11.60 0.61
N ILE A 169 1.69 12.35 1.40
CA ILE A 169 3.14 12.13 1.60
C ILE A 169 3.41 12.08 3.10
N TYR A 170 4.01 10.98 3.54
CA TYR A 170 4.53 10.78 4.89
C TYR A 170 6.05 10.80 4.87
N PHE A 171 6.64 11.82 5.47
CA PHE A 171 8.09 12.01 5.52
C PHE A 171 8.50 12.47 6.92
N MET A 172 9.49 11.80 7.51
CA MET A 172 9.92 12.04 8.91
C MET A 172 8.79 11.95 9.95
N GLY A 173 7.81 11.08 9.73
CA GLY A 173 6.64 10.95 10.60
C GLY A 173 5.62 12.09 10.47
N LEU A 174 5.84 13.05 9.56
CA LEU A 174 4.93 14.15 9.28
C LEU A 174 4.13 13.89 8.00
N SER A 175 2.88 14.34 7.98
CA SER A 175 2.03 14.36 6.79
C SER A 175 1.96 15.77 6.21
N PHE A 176 2.14 15.93 4.91
CA PHE A 176 2.17 17.25 4.27
C PHE A 176 0.86 17.59 3.53
N SER A 177 0.55 18.87 3.40
CA SER A 177 -0.24 19.44 2.31
C SER A 177 0.69 19.94 1.20
N THR A 178 0.16 20.20 -0.01
CA THR A 178 0.92 20.77 -1.13
C THR A 178 1.79 21.95 -0.71
N ASN A 179 1.19 22.96 -0.05
CA ASN A 179 1.89 24.18 0.35
C ASN A 179 2.96 23.89 1.41
N THR A 180 2.65 23.08 2.42
CA THR A 180 3.64 22.75 3.46
C THR A 180 4.80 21.92 2.92
N PHE A 181 4.54 21.03 1.96
CA PHE A 181 5.59 20.25 1.30
C PHE A 181 6.48 21.16 0.47
N SER A 182 5.89 22.05 -0.32
CA SER A 182 6.59 23.06 -1.11
C SER A 182 7.48 23.96 -0.25
N ASN A 183 6.93 24.50 0.84
CA ASN A 183 7.70 25.30 1.79
C ASN A 183 8.85 24.49 2.40
N PHE A 184 8.61 23.21 2.72
CA PHE A 184 9.65 22.35 3.27
C PHE A 184 10.77 22.07 2.27
N ILE A 185 10.47 21.61 1.05
CA ILE A 185 11.50 21.28 0.04
C ILE A 185 12.34 22.51 -0.34
N ASN A 186 11.77 23.72 -0.24
CA ASN A 186 12.46 24.97 -0.50
C ASN A 186 13.26 25.52 0.69
N SER A 187 13.04 25.00 1.91
CA SER A 187 13.82 25.36 3.09
C SER A 187 15.27 24.86 3.00
N LYS A 188 16.18 25.47 3.78
CA LYS A 188 17.59 25.02 3.88
C LYS A 188 17.70 23.52 4.20
N GLN A 189 16.83 23.02 5.07
CA GLN A 189 16.80 21.61 5.44
C GLN A 189 16.23 20.73 4.31
N GLY A 190 15.09 21.10 3.71
CA GLY A 190 14.48 20.31 2.65
C GLY A 190 15.38 20.14 1.43
N LYS A 191 16.14 21.19 1.05
CA LYS A 191 17.13 21.13 -0.03
C LYS A 191 18.25 20.09 0.18
N THR A 192 18.49 19.67 1.42
CA THR A 192 19.43 18.57 1.71
C THR A 192 18.84 17.18 1.37
N TYR A 193 17.52 17.02 1.47
CA TYR A 193 16.83 15.76 1.17
C TYR A 193 16.28 15.69 -0.26
N PHE A 194 15.90 16.83 -0.81
CA PHE A 194 15.23 16.94 -2.10
C PHE A 194 16.02 17.87 -3.00
N LYS A 195 16.55 17.32 -4.09
CA LYS A 195 17.07 18.11 -5.20
C LYS A 195 15.88 18.57 -6.05
N SER A 196 15.72 19.89 -6.18
CA SER A 196 14.66 20.53 -6.98
C SER A 196 15.25 21.28 -8.17
N TYR A 197 14.54 21.30 -9.31
CA TYR A 197 15.04 21.86 -10.58
C TYR A 197 15.09 23.39 -10.63
N LYS A 198 14.27 24.09 -9.84
CA LYS A 198 14.16 25.55 -9.90
C LYS A 198 14.24 26.20 -8.51
N PRO A 199 15.18 27.13 -8.30
CA PRO A 199 15.24 27.95 -7.09
C PRO A 199 14.29 29.16 -7.10
N ASP A 200 13.65 29.51 -8.23
CA ASP A 200 13.08 30.86 -8.44
C ASP A 200 11.57 30.99 -8.68
N GLU A 201 10.74 29.94 -8.61
CA GLU A 201 9.30 30.09 -8.86
C GLU A 201 8.46 29.44 -7.77
N ASN A 202 7.44 30.18 -7.28
CA ASN A 202 6.46 29.77 -6.26
C ASN A 202 5.55 28.59 -6.70
N GLU A 203 5.99 27.77 -7.66
CA GLU A 203 5.23 26.67 -8.24
C GLU A 203 5.66 25.34 -7.64
N SER A 204 4.69 24.59 -7.13
CA SER A 204 4.92 23.29 -6.51
C SER A 204 4.74 22.21 -7.56
N HIS A 205 5.84 21.61 -8.03
CA HIS A 205 5.83 20.46 -8.95
C HIS A 205 5.24 19.17 -8.34
N MET A 206 4.71 19.23 -7.11
CA MET A 206 4.10 18.13 -6.38
C MET A 206 2.74 18.57 -5.83
N THR A 207 1.66 17.96 -6.32
CA THR A 207 0.29 18.18 -5.85
C THR A 207 -0.15 17.05 -4.93
N ILE A 208 -0.55 17.38 -3.70
CA ILE A 208 -1.09 16.44 -2.71
C ILE A 208 -2.62 16.60 -2.66
N ARG A 209 -3.37 15.63 -3.21
CA ARG A 209 -4.82 15.77 -3.41
C ARG A 209 -5.68 15.44 -2.19
N ARG A 210 -5.24 14.55 -1.31
CA ARG A 210 -6.03 14.01 -0.18
C ARG A 210 -7.41 13.48 -0.63
N ARG A 211 -7.41 12.78 -1.76
CA ARG A 211 -8.58 12.09 -2.31
C ARG A 211 -8.20 10.62 -2.55
N PRO A 212 -8.55 9.70 -1.63
CA PRO A 212 -8.31 8.28 -1.84
C PRO A 212 -9.13 7.77 -3.02
N CYS A 213 -8.77 6.62 -3.56
CA CYS A 213 -9.59 5.96 -4.56
C CYS A 213 -10.91 5.50 -3.90
N ILE A 214 -12.03 5.89 -4.48
CA ILE A 214 -13.37 5.47 -4.01
C ILE A 214 -14.19 4.82 -5.12
N ASP A 215 -13.61 4.66 -6.30
CA ASP A 215 -14.26 4.04 -7.44
C ASP A 215 -14.13 2.51 -7.33
N PRO A 216 -15.25 1.76 -7.23
CA PRO A 216 -15.22 0.30 -7.22
C PRO A 216 -14.60 -0.31 -8.48
N ALA A 217 -14.55 0.44 -9.58
CA ALA A 217 -13.88 0.04 -10.82
C ALA A 217 -12.35 0.23 -10.79
N SER A 218 -11.78 0.62 -9.65
CA SER A 218 -10.41 1.11 -9.48
C SER A 218 -10.18 2.49 -10.12
N CYS A 219 -9.09 3.14 -9.75
CA CYS A 219 -8.72 4.47 -10.23
C CYS A 219 -7.62 4.40 -11.27
N ASP A 220 -7.74 5.20 -12.33
CA ASP A 220 -6.71 5.34 -13.35
C ASP A 220 -5.46 6.01 -12.76
N CYS A 221 -4.31 5.33 -12.83
CA CYS A 221 -3.03 5.86 -12.39
C CYS A 221 -2.55 7.03 -13.26
N GLY A 222 -2.85 7.03 -14.56
CA GLY A 222 -2.47 8.07 -15.52
C GLY A 222 -0.97 8.19 -15.87
N ASN A 223 -0.07 7.59 -15.10
CA ASN A 223 1.39 7.63 -15.32
C ASN A 223 1.87 6.94 -16.60
N TYR A 224 0.99 6.27 -17.36
CA TYR A 224 1.31 5.72 -18.69
C TYR A 224 1.23 6.76 -19.82
N ARG A 225 0.87 8.01 -19.49
CA ARG A 225 0.86 9.14 -20.43
C ARG A 225 2.19 9.92 -20.36
N SER A 226 2.58 10.51 -21.48
CA SER A 226 3.71 11.45 -21.56
C SER A 226 3.41 12.73 -20.77
N PRO A 227 4.40 13.40 -20.15
CA PRO A 227 5.85 13.09 -20.15
C PRO A 227 6.31 12.08 -19.07
N ILE A 228 5.44 11.72 -18.13
CA ILE A 228 5.80 10.85 -17.00
C ILE A 228 6.27 9.48 -17.49
N PHE A 229 5.51 8.85 -18.39
CA PHE A 229 5.83 7.52 -18.88
C PHE A 229 7.16 7.45 -19.64
N ASP A 230 7.48 8.50 -20.40
CA ASP A 230 8.73 8.55 -21.17
C ASP A 230 9.94 8.58 -20.23
N ASN A 231 9.85 9.32 -19.13
CA ASN A 231 10.89 9.36 -18.11
C ASN A 231 10.99 8.06 -17.30
N ILE A 232 9.85 7.44 -16.96
CA ILE A 232 9.83 6.09 -16.37
C ILE A 232 10.56 5.10 -17.28
N CYS A 233 10.25 5.09 -18.58
CA CYS A 233 10.86 4.17 -19.52
C CYS A 233 12.31 4.53 -19.86
N LYS A 234 12.72 5.79 -19.80
CA LYS A 234 14.12 6.19 -19.91
C LYS A 234 14.97 5.52 -18.82
N MET A 235 14.44 5.44 -17.59
CA MET A 235 15.12 4.79 -16.46
C MET A 235 15.01 3.27 -16.51
N HIS A 236 13.85 2.72 -16.88
CA HIS A 236 13.61 1.28 -16.80
C HIS A 236 14.11 0.48 -18.02
N SER A 237 14.04 1.05 -19.23
CA SER A 237 14.32 0.30 -20.47
C SER A 237 15.71 -0.33 -20.56
N PRO A 238 16.80 0.27 -20.02
CA PRO A 238 18.11 -0.37 -19.97
C PRO A 238 18.14 -1.74 -19.26
N PHE A 239 17.16 -1.99 -18.37
CA PHE A 239 17.05 -3.24 -17.60
C PHE A 239 16.07 -4.24 -18.22
N CYS A 240 15.46 -3.92 -19.38
CA CYS A 240 14.54 -4.83 -20.07
C CYS A 240 15.27 -6.08 -20.54
N LYS A 241 14.77 -7.24 -20.11
CA LYS A 241 15.24 -8.54 -20.62
C LYS A 241 14.68 -8.80 -22.01
N LYS A 242 15.48 -9.42 -22.88
CA LYS A 242 15.03 -9.82 -24.22
C LYS A 242 13.93 -10.89 -24.11
N PRO A 243 12.75 -10.69 -24.73
CA PRO A 243 11.66 -11.67 -24.70
C PRO A 243 12.06 -13.02 -25.32
N GLN A 244 11.61 -14.12 -24.70
CA GLN A 244 11.90 -15.50 -25.13
C GLN A 244 10.77 -16.12 -25.99
N CYS A 245 9.88 -15.30 -26.52
CA CYS A 245 8.78 -15.65 -27.42
C CYS A 245 8.92 -14.96 -28.79
N GLN A 246 8.20 -15.48 -29.77
CA GLN A 246 7.96 -14.79 -31.03
C GLN A 246 6.91 -13.70 -30.83
N SER A 247 6.93 -12.64 -31.66
CA SER A 247 5.93 -11.55 -31.65
C SER A 247 5.52 -11.10 -30.24
N PRO A 248 6.46 -10.61 -29.41
CA PRO A 248 6.14 -10.23 -28.04
C PRO A 248 5.17 -9.06 -28.02
N VAL A 249 4.36 -8.97 -26.96
CA VAL A 249 3.33 -7.94 -26.80
C VAL A 249 3.78 -6.90 -25.78
N ARG A 250 3.17 -5.70 -25.78
CA ARG A 250 3.49 -4.63 -24.84
C ARG A 250 2.20 -4.05 -24.24
N PRO A 251 1.93 -4.30 -22.95
CA PRO A 251 0.80 -3.69 -22.24
C PRO A 251 0.94 -2.17 -22.20
N THR A 252 -0.18 -1.46 -22.22
CA THR A 252 -0.19 -0.02 -21.91
C THR A 252 0.33 0.16 -20.49
N GLY A 253 1.27 1.07 -20.27
CA GLY A 253 1.92 1.28 -18.97
C GLY A 253 3.15 0.40 -18.69
N HIS A 254 3.57 -0.46 -19.64
CA HIS A 254 4.78 -1.27 -19.50
C HIS A 254 5.88 -0.83 -20.48
N CYS A 255 7.13 -0.73 -20.02
CA CYS A 255 8.24 -0.25 -20.83
C CYS A 255 8.84 -1.34 -21.72
N CYS A 256 8.87 -2.57 -21.22
CA CYS A 256 9.43 -3.72 -21.94
C CYS A 256 8.36 -4.44 -22.76
N ASN A 257 8.79 -5.08 -23.85
CA ASN A 257 7.99 -6.12 -24.48
C ASN A 257 7.98 -7.37 -23.58
N ILE A 258 6.86 -8.08 -23.53
CA ILE A 258 6.66 -9.28 -22.70
C ILE A 258 6.21 -10.47 -23.53
N CYS A 259 6.32 -11.66 -22.93
CA CYS A 259 5.70 -12.88 -23.41
C CYS A 259 4.48 -13.20 -22.56
N GLY A 260 3.32 -13.34 -23.20
CA GLY A 260 2.06 -13.59 -22.52
C GLY A 260 0.85 -13.01 -23.26
N ALA A 261 -0.16 -12.64 -22.50
CA ALA A 261 -1.46 -12.18 -23.00
C ALA A 261 -1.87 -10.86 -22.38
N ILE A 262 -2.55 -10.04 -23.18
CA ILE A 262 -3.17 -8.78 -22.77
C ILE A 262 -4.63 -8.86 -23.17
N LEU A 263 -5.53 -8.76 -22.20
CA LEU A 263 -6.96 -8.60 -22.46
C LEU A 263 -7.34 -7.15 -22.15
N LYS A 264 -8.14 -6.56 -23.04
CA LYS A 264 -8.68 -5.22 -22.88
C LYS A 264 -10.20 -5.30 -22.83
N CYS A 265 -10.78 -5.00 -21.69
CA CYS A 265 -12.20 -5.18 -21.41
C CYS A 265 -12.90 -3.83 -21.23
N LYS A 266 -14.04 -3.65 -21.91
CA LYS A 266 -14.97 -2.53 -21.64
C LYS A 266 -15.91 -2.95 -20.53
N TYR A 267 -15.92 -2.21 -19.43
CA TYR A 267 -16.78 -2.50 -18.28
C TYR A 267 -18.02 -1.61 -18.28
N GLU A 268 -19.07 -2.07 -17.61
CA GLU A 268 -20.31 -1.33 -17.42
C GLU A 268 -20.54 -0.95 -15.95
N ASN A 269 -21.61 -0.19 -15.71
CA ASN A 269 -22.00 0.23 -14.36
C ASN A 269 -22.22 -1.00 -13.45
N GLY A 270 -21.64 -0.96 -12.25
CA GLY A 270 -21.69 -2.06 -11.28
C GLY A 270 -20.50 -3.01 -11.33
N PHE A 271 -19.56 -2.78 -12.25
CA PHE A 271 -18.25 -3.44 -12.24
C PHE A 271 -17.52 -3.25 -10.91
N SER A 272 -16.75 -4.26 -10.52
CA SER A 272 -15.97 -4.26 -9.28
C SER A 272 -14.61 -4.90 -9.54
N TYR A 273 -13.57 -4.11 -9.33
CA TYR A 273 -12.18 -4.50 -9.52
C TYR A 273 -11.82 -5.69 -8.62
N ASP A 274 -12.10 -5.61 -7.32
CA ASP A 274 -11.74 -6.66 -6.36
C ASP A 274 -12.42 -8.00 -6.69
N ARG A 275 -13.73 -7.96 -7.04
CA ARG A 275 -14.46 -9.17 -7.46
C ARG A 275 -13.84 -9.80 -8.70
N LEU A 276 -13.47 -9.01 -9.71
CA LEU A 276 -12.80 -9.53 -10.90
C LEU A 276 -11.46 -10.20 -10.55
N VAL A 277 -10.63 -9.52 -9.76
CA VAL A 277 -9.30 -10.02 -9.38
C VAL A 277 -9.43 -11.32 -8.61
N ASP A 278 -10.34 -11.39 -7.64
CA ASP A 278 -10.57 -12.58 -6.82
C ASP A 278 -11.11 -13.75 -7.64
N ASP A 279 -12.10 -13.52 -8.50
CA ASP A 279 -12.69 -14.56 -9.35
C ASP A 279 -11.68 -15.13 -10.32
N ILE A 280 -10.86 -14.29 -10.96
CA ILE A 280 -9.83 -14.76 -11.90
C ILE A 280 -8.74 -15.52 -11.16
N LYS A 281 -8.25 -14.98 -10.04
CA LYS A 281 -7.23 -15.67 -9.22
C LYS A 281 -7.72 -17.04 -8.79
N LYS A 282 -8.94 -17.11 -8.25
CA LYS A 282 -9.56 -18.34 -7.76
C LYS A 282 -9.78 -19.36 -8.87
N LYS A 283 -10.27 -18.92 -10.04
CA LYS A 283 -10.65 -19.85 -11.12
C LYS A 283 -9.47 -20.30 -11.98
N PHE A 284 -8.48 -19.43 -12.21
CA PHE A 284 -7.45 -19.67 -13.23
C PHE A 284 -6.02 -19.70 -12.71
N LEU A 285 -5.73 -19.13 -11.53
CA LEU A 285 -4.35 -18.91 -11.08
C LEU A 285 -3.95 -19.67 -9.81
N GLN A 286 -4.88 -20.35 -9.13
CA GLN A 286 -4.59 -21.07 -7.87
C GLN A 286 -3.41 -22.06 -7.96
N ASN A 287 -3.14 -22.63 -9.14
CA ASN A 287 -2.07 -23.60 -9.36
C ASN A 287 -0.97 -23.10 -10.32
N GLU A 288 -0.93 -21.80 -10.62
CA GLU A 288 -0.09 -21.22 -11.68
C GLU A 288 0.93 -20.21 -11.12
N GLY A 289 1.74 -20.65 -10.16
CA GLY A 289 2.67 -19.78 -9.43
C GLY A 289 3.74 -19.07 -10.28
N ASN A 290 3.94 -19.51 -11.53
CA ASN A 290 4.92 -18.91 -12.45
C ASN A 290 4.33 -17.82 -13.35
N VAL A 291 3.01 -17.61 -13.32
CA VAL A 291 2.33 -16.62 -14.16
C VAL A 291 2.03 -15.38 -13.34
N LYS A 292 2.63 -14.26 -13.75
CA LYS A 292 2.33 -12.96 -13.18
C LYS A 292 1.04 -12.43 -13.78
N PHE A 293 0.12 -12.05 -12.91
CA PHE A 293 -1.18 -11.48 -13.27
C PHE A 293 -1.30 -10.07 -12.71
N ILE A 294 -1.62 -9.13 -13.59
CA ILE A 294 -1.77 -7.70 -13.26
C ILE A 294 -3.10 -7.24 -13.85
N VAL A 295 -3.88 -6.47 -13.09
CA VAL A 295 -5.10 -5.82 -13.54
C VAL A 295 -4.95 -4.33 -13.32
N SER A 296 -5.21 -3.55 -14.36
CA SER A 296 -5.02 -2.10 -14.35
C SER A 296 -6.17 -1.42 -15.04
N ARG A 297 -6.66 -0.31 -14.48
CA ARG A 297 -7.56 0.59 -15.18
C ARG A 297 -6.75 1.52 -16.08
N ILE A 298 -7.00 1.46 -17.38
CA ILE A 298 -6.35 2.29 -18.39
C ILE A 298 -7.47 3.07 -19.10
N ASP A 299 -7.52 4.38 -18.88
CA ASP A 299 -8.63 5.23 -19.26
C ASP A 299 -9.99 4.67 -18.76
N ASN A 300 -10.86 4.26 -19.68
CA ASN A 300 -12.19 3.69 -19.42
C ASN A 300 -12.23 2.17 -19.63
N ASP A 301 -11.08 1.52 -19.77
CA ASP A 301 -10.96 0.09 -20.02
C ASP A 301 -10.21 -0.60 -18.87
N ILE A 302 -10.53 -1.87 -18.64
CA ILE A 302 -9.78 -2.74 -17.72
C ILE A 302 -8.79 -3.57 -18.55
N GLN A 303 -7.50 -3.44 -18.25
CA GLN A 303 -6.44 -4.20 -18.88
C GLN A 303 -5.98 -5.33 -17.96
N LEU A 304 -6.10 -6.57 -18.41
CA LEU A 304 -5.55 -7.75 -17.73
C LEU A 304 -4.26 -8.13 -18.45
N THR A 305 -3.17 -8.22 -17.72
CA THR A 305 -1.87 -8.64 -18.24
C THR A 305 -1.47 -9.94 -17.56
N LEU A 306 -1.23 -10.98 -18.36
CA LEU A 306 -0.65 -12.24 -17.93
C LEU A 306 0.72 -12.39 -18.57
N MET A 307 1.74 -12.71 -17.79
CA MET A 307 3.08 -12.91 -18.32
C MET A 307 3.88 -13.97 -17.58
N ASP A 308 4.71 -14.69 -18.32
CA ASP A 308 5.75 -15.57 -17.82
C ASP A 308 7.00 -15.44 -18.70
N ILE A 309 8.07 -16.17 -18.39
CA ILE A 309 9.36 -16.06 -19.09
C ILE A 309 9.22 -16.33 -20.60
N THR A 310 8.37 -17.29 -20.99
CA THR A 310 8.25 -17.82 -22.36
C THR A 310 6.93 -17.46 -23.03
N GLY A 311 5.93 -17.06 -22.26
CA GLY A 311 4.55 -16.84 -22.69
C GLY A 311 3.71 -18.13 -22.76
N GLU A 312 4.30 -19.32 -22.58
CA GLU A 312 3.60 -20.59 -22.82
C GLU A 312 2.38 -20.79 -21.92
N HIS A 313 2.51 -20.51 -20.63
CA HIS A 313 1.42 -20.69 -19.67
C HIS A 313 0.47 -19.49 -19.69
N SER A 314 1.04 -18.28 -19.66
CA SER A 314 0.28 -17.03 -19.62
C SER A 314 -0.59 -16.82 -20.86
N VAL A 315 -0.18 -17.26 -22.05
CA VAL A 315 -1.02 -17.23 -23.26
C VAL A 315 -2.21 -18.19 -23.13
N ILE A 316 -1.98 -19.44 -22.69
CA ILE A 316 -3.04 -20.44 -22.52
C ILE A 316 -4.08 -19.96 -21.49
N ILE A 317 -3.62 -19.44 -20.36
CA ILE A 317 -4.51 -18.91 -19.31
C ILE A 317 -5.25 -17.68 -19.82
N GLY A 318 -4.55 -16.76 -20.50
CA GLY A 318 -5.17 -15.58 -21.09
C GLY A 318 -6.28 -15.93 -22.09
N GLN A 319 -6.07 -16.96 -22.92
CA GLN A 319 -7.10 -17.48 -23.83
C GLN A 319 -8.29 -18.08 -23.07
N LYS A 320 -8.06 -18.87 -22.01
CA LYS A 320 -9.14 -19.40 -21.17
C LYS A 320 -9.96 -18.30 -20.48
N ILE A 321 -9.29 -17.25 -19.98
CA ILE A 321 -9.97 -16.09 -19.39
C ILE A 321 -10.80 -15.37 -20.47
N TYR A 322 -10.23 -15.16 -21.66
CA TYR A 322 -10.93 -14.53 -22.78
C TYR A 322 -12.18 -15.32 -23.19
N GLU A 323 -12.08 -16.64 -23.32
CA GLU A 323 -13.21 -17.52 -23.63
C GLU A 323 -14.30 -17.45 -22.55
N ASP A 324 -13.92 -17.44 -21.27
CA ASP A 324 -14.86 -17.31 -20.15
C ASP A 324 -15.56 -15.94 -20.12
N ILE A 325 -14.85 -14.86 -20.44
CA ILE A 325 -15.43 -13.52 -20.54
C ILE A 325 -16.37 -13.43 -21.75
N ILE A 326 -15.97 -13.97 -22.91
CA ILE A 326 -16.84 -13.99 -24.11
C ILE A 326 -18.10 -14.82 -23.86
N ASP A 327 -17.98 -15.94 -23.15
CA ASP A 327 -19.14 -16.75 -22.75
C ASP A 327 -20.06 -15.97 -21.81
N ASP A 328 -19.51 -15.28 -20.80
CA ASP A 328 -20.30 -14.40 -19.92
C ASP A 328 -21.03 -13.31 -20.70
N ILE A 329 -20.33 -12.60 -21.60
CA ILE A 329 -20.92 -11.55 -22.45
C ILE A 329 -22.09 -12.09 -23.29
N LYS A 330 -21.94 -13.28 -23.89
CA LYS A 330 -23.03 -13.93 -24.66
C LYS A 330 -24.24 -14.26 -23.80
N HIS A 331 -24.05 -14.50 -22.50
CA HIS A 331 -25.09 -14.77 -21.52
C HIS A 331 -25.51 -13.52 -20.72
N GLY A 332 -25.21 -12.32 -21.22
CA GLY A 332 -25.66 -11.04 -20.66
C GLY A 332 -24.63 -10.28 -19.82
N GLY A 333 -23.40 -10.79 -19.69
CA GLY A 333 -22.28 -10.10 -19.05
C GLY A 333 -22.43 -9.90 -17.54
N TYR A 334 -23.31 -10.65 -16.88
CA TYR A 334 -23.66 -10.41 -15.49
C TYR A 334 -22.59 -10.83 -14.48
N LYS A 335 -21.68 -11.73 -14.87
CA LYS A 335 -20.64 -12.21 -13.96
C LYS A 335 -19.53 -11.18 -13.80
N TYR A 336 -18.96 -10.73 -14.91
CA TYR A 336 -17.83 -9.80 -14.90
C TYR A 336 -18.22 -8.35 -15.17
N ILE A 337 -19.46 -8.08 -15.59
CA ILE A 337 -19.95 -6.74 -15.95
C ILE A 337 -19.10 -6.11 -17.07
N PHE A 338 -18.76 -6.94 -18.07
CA PHE A 338 -18.09 -6.53 -19.29
C PHE A 338 -19.05 -6.52 -20.46
N SER A 339 -18.90 -5.55 -21.37
CA SER A 339 -19.68 -5.43 -22.61
C SER A 339 -18.88 -5.80 -23.85
N ALA A 340 -17.55 -5.74 -23.77
CA ALA A 340 -16.65 -6.15 -24.83
C ALA A 340 -15.31 -6.58 -24.26
N VAL A 341 -14.62 -7.48 -24.96
CA VAL A 341 -13.24 -7.87 -24.67
C VAL A 341 -12.46 -8.10 -25.95
N GLU A 342 -11.23 -7.60 -25.97
CA GLU A 342 -10.22 -7.87 -26.99
C GLU A 342 -9.02 -8.58 -26.36
N ILE A 343 -8.36 -9.47 -27.10
CA ILE A 343 -7.14 -10.15 -26.64
C ILE A 343 -5.99 -9.97 -27.63
N LYS A 344 -4.79 -9.74 -27.11
CA LYS A 344 -3.51 -9.82 -27.83
C LYS A 344 -2.61 -10.81 -27.13
N VAL A 345 -1.99 -11.71 -27.88
CA VAL A 345 -1.09 -12.74 -27.34
C VAL A 345 0.26 -12.72 -28.04
N SER A 346 1.31 -13.07 -27.32
CA SER A 346 2.61 -13.34 -27.93
C SER A 346 2.61 -14.66 -28.71
N GLY A 347 3.53 -14.80 -29.65
CA GLY A 347 3.77 -16.04 -30.38
C GLY A 347 4.50 -17.12 -29.57
N THR A 348 4.87 -18.22 -30.22
CA THR A 348 5.46 -19.40 -29.57
C THR A 348 6.83 -19.12 -28.94
N PRO A 349 7.27 -19.92 -27.95
CA PRO A 349 8.62 -19.83 -27.39
C PRO A 349 9.71 -19.96 -28.47
N ARG A 350 10.77 -19.15 -28.40
CA ARG A 350 11.85 -19.12 -29.41
C ARG A 350 12.69 -20.39 -29.48
N ASN A 351 12.77 -21.15 -28.39
CA ASN A 351 13.59 -22.37 -28.31
C ASN A 351 12.82 -23.65 -28.68
N LYS A 352 11.53 -23.55 -29.04
CA LYS A 352 10.81 -24.69 -29.63
C LYS A 352 11.19 -24.80 -31.10
N ARG A 353 11.94 -25.85 -31.44
CA ARG A 353 12.10 -26.32 -32.82
C ARG A 353 10.69 -26.53 -33.40
N PRO A 354 10.41 -26.10 -34.64
CA PRO A 354 9.05 -26.19 -35.19
C PRO A 354 8.68 -27.67 -35.37
N SER A 355 7.92 -28.21 -34.42
CA SER A 355 7.14 -29.44 -34.58
C SER A 355 5.67 -29.01 -34.74
N GLU A 356 5.17 -29.17 -35.96
CA GLU A 356 3.76 -29.12 -36.39
C GLU A 356 2.92 -27.93 -35.91
N THR A 357 2.96 -26.87 -36.72
CA THR A 357 2.02 -25.75 -36.64
C THR A 357 0.62 -26.19 -37.09
N THR A 358 -0.31 -26.37 -36.15
CA THR A 358 -1.75 -26.21 -36.46
C THR A 358 -2.01 -24.72 -36.63
N LYS A 359 -2.15 -24.28 -37.87
CA LYS A 359 -2.56 -22.91 -38.21
C LYS A 359 -4.02 -22.72 -37.80
N THR A 360 -4.26 -21.95 -36.74
CA THR A 360 -5.57 -21.34 -36.48
C THR A 360 -5.37 -19.85 -36.29
N SER A 361 -5.35 -19.12 -37.41
CA SER A 361 -5.52 -17.67 -37.42
C SER A 361 -7.01 -17.42 -37.65
N THR A 362 -7.76 -17.22 -36.57
CA THR A 362 -9.17 -16.82 -36.67
C THR A 362 -9.28 -15.34 -36.36
N THR A 363 -9.27 -14.52 -37.41
CA THR A 363 -9.77 -13.14 -37.35
C THR A 363 -11.27 -13.20 -37.59
N LEU A 364 -12.08 -13.12 -36.53
CA LEU A 364 -13.53 -12.99 -36.62
C LEU A 364 -13.91 -11.52 -36.48
N THR A 365 -14.05 -10.85 -37.61
CA THR A 365 -14.66 -9.52 -37.70
C THR A 365 -16.16 -9.70 -37.90
N THR A 366 -16.96 -9.55 -36.85
CA THR A 366 -18.41 -9.50 -36.95
C THR A 366 -18.84 -8.09 -37.36
N THR A 367 -19.06 -7.87 -38.65
CA THR A 367 -19.81 -6.71 -39.16
C THR A 367 -21.30 -6.90 -38.91
N THR A 368 -21.86 -6.16 -37.97
CA THR A 368 -23.30 -5.97 -37.77
C THR A 368 -23.88 -5.18 -38.95
N LYS A 369 -24.83 -5.80 -39.67
CA LYS A 369 -25.66 -5.13 -40.69
C LYS A 369 -26.79 -4.37 -40.01
N THR A 370 -26.83 -3.06 -40.20
CA THR A 370 -28.01 -2.22 -39.95
C THR A 370 -28.84 -2.15 -41.24
N PRO A 371 -30.19 -2.22 -41.18
CA PRO A 371 -31.03 -2.25 -42.37
C PRO A 371 -31.28 -0.84 -42.92
N ALA A 372 -31.14 -0.67 -44.23
CA ALA A 372 -31.65 0.50 -44.94
C ALA A 372 -32.27 0.05 -46.26
N THR A 373 -33.57 0.30 -46.45
CA THR A 373 -34.17 0.50 -47.77
C THR A 373 -35.47 1.28 -47.64
N VAL A 374 -35.51 2.51 -48.16
CA VAL A 374 -36.58 3.00 -49.06
C VAL A 374 -35.99 4.12 -49.94
N SER A 375 -35.80 3.84 -51.24
CA SER A 375 -36.34 4.69 -52.31
C SER A 375 -36.09 4.09 -53.68
N SER A 376 -37.16 4.16 -54.46
CA SER A 376 -37.39 3.76 -55.85
C SER A 376 -36.46 4.44 -56.87
N THR A 377 -36.19 3.78 -58.00
CA THR A 377 -36.49 4.24 -59.39
C THR A 377 -36.26 3.09 -60.40
N ILE A 378 -36.92 3.20 -61.55
CA ILE A 378 -37.40 2.22 -62.51
C ILE A 378 -36.40 2.00 -63.68
N ILE A 379 -36.43 0.81 -64.31
CA ILE A 379 -36.44 0.49 -65.77
C ILE A 379 -35.63 -0.79 -66.13
N LYS A 380 -36.33 -1.72 -66.79
CA LYS A 380 -35.98 -3.05 -67.35
C LYS A 380 -35.28 -2.96 -68.74
N PRO A 381 -35.06 -4.05 -69.51
CA PRO A 381 -34.43 -5.37 -69.23
C PRO A 381 -33.43 -5.82 -70.36
N LYS A 382 -32.68 -6.91 -70.15
CA LYS A 382 -32.37 -7.84 -71.25
C LYS A 382 -32.04 -9.25 -70.74
N GLN A 383 -32.72 -10.23 -71.34
CA GLN A 383 -32.62 -11.67 -71.12
C GLN A 383 -31.33 -12.25 -71.73
N THR A 384 -30.76 -13.31 -71.14
CA THR A 384 -30.26 -14.48 -71.89
C THR A 384 -30.24 -15.71 -70.99
N TRP A 385 -30.72 -16.83 -71.52
CA TRP A 385 -30.78 -18.18 -70.95
C TRP A 385 -29.43 -18.89 -71.04
N THR A 386 -29.09 -19.82 -70.13
CA THR A 386 -28.90 -21.27 -70.42
C THR A 386 -28.32 -22.11 -69.25
N THR A 387 -29.04 -23.20 -68.94
CA THR A 387 -28.62 -24.61 -68.72
C THR A 387 -27.77 -25.06 -67.51
N THR A 388 -28.49 -25.65 -66.54
CA THR A 388 -28.38 -26.99 -65.92
C THR A 388 -27.11 -27.84 -66.13
N THR A 389 -26.50 -28.33 -65.03
CA THR A 389 -26.27 -29.78 -64.81
C THR A 389 -26.13 -30.11 -63.33
N LYS A 390 -26.76 -31.22 -62.91
CA LYS A 390 -26.87 -31.77 -61.56
C LYS A 390 -26.43 -33.23 -61.65
N THR A 391 -25.45 -33.66 -60.86
CA THR A 391 -25.12 -35.09 -60.67
C THR A 391 -24.43 -35.25 -59.31
N THR A 392 -25.05 -35.91 -58.33
CA THR A 392 -24.65 -37.22 -57.75
C THR A 392 -25.69 -37.53 -56.66
N GLY A 393 -26.16 -38.75 -56.41
CA GLY A 393 -25.53 -40.07 -56.61
C GLY A 393 -25.49 -40.77 -55.25
N THR A 394 -26.60 -41.42 -54.88
CA THR A 394 -26.79 -42.29 -53.71
C THR A 394 -25.91 -43.53 -53.80
N THR A 395 -25.41 -44.10 -52.68
CA THR A 395 -25.57 -45.53 -52.29
C THR A 395 -24.88 -45.84 -50.95
N THR A 396 -25.67 -46.53 -50.12
CA THR A 396 -25.47 -47.14 -48.80
C THR A 396 -24.47 -48.31 -48.80
N THR A 397 -23.68 -48.51 -47.72
CA THR A 397 -23.49 -49.86 -47.15
C THR A 397 -22.97 -49.84 -45.70
N THR A 398 -23.66 -50.63 -44.88
CA THR A 398 -23.44 -51.02 -43.48
C THR A 398 -22.29 -52.02 -43.35
N THR A 399 -21.55 -52.06 -42.23
CA THR A 399 -21.12 -53.31 -41.54
C THR A 399 -20.72 -53.05 -40.08
N THR A 400 -21.17 -53.98 -39.25
CA THR A 400 -21.17 -54.12 -37.79
C THR A 400 -19.87 -54.71 -37.22
N GLN A 401 -19.53 -54.42 -35.94
CA GLN A 401 -19.08 -55.34 -34.86
C GLN A 401 -18.48 -54.53 -33.68
N ARG A 402 -18.40 -54.95 -32.41
CA ARG A 402 -19.20 -55.79 -31.47
C ARG A 402 -18.41 -55.72 -30.14
N THR A 403 -19.11 -55.55 -28.99
CA THR A 403 -18.79 -56.01 -27.60
C THR A 403 -17.43 -55.64 -26.94
N SER A 404 -17.33 -55.23 -25.67
CA SER A 404 -17.83 -55.90 -24.46
C SER A 404 -17.97 -54.97 -23.25
N GLN A 405 -19.08 -55.15 -22.51
CA GLN A 405 -19.24 -54.80 -21.09
C GLN A 405 -18.54 -55.83 -20.19
N LYS A 406 -18.13 -55.41 -18.99
CA LYS A 406 -17.99 -56.30 -17.82
C LYS A 406 -18.71 -55.67 -16.63
N THR A 407 -19.76 -56.36 -16.17
CA THR A 407 -20.54 -56.09 -14.96
C THR A 407 -20.31 -57.25 -14.00
N THR A 408 -20.25 -56.98 -12.69
CA THR A 408 -20.54 -57.95 -11.62
C THR A 408 -21.34 -57.15 -10.56
N THR A 409 -22.68 -57.20 -10.47
CA THR A 409 -23.55 -58.11 -9.64
C THR A 409 -22.99 -58.39 -8.23
N GLN A 410 -23.71 -58.35 -7.10
CA GLN A 410 -25.11 -58.60 -6.69
C GLN A 410 -25.23 -58.08 -5.22
N GLY A 411 -26.36 -57.87 -4.53
CA GLY A 411 -27.77 -58.26 -4.68
C GLY A 411 -28.61 -57.50 -3.62
N TYR A 412 -29.87 -57.15 -3.94
CA TYR A 412 -31.13 -57.77 -3.53
C TYR A 412 -31.55 -57.62 -2.04
N GLY A 413 -32.66 -56.90 -1.83
CA GLY A 413 -33.45 -56.87 -0.59
C GLY A 413 -34.62 -55.86 -0.66
N LYS A 414 -35.86 -56.38 -0.69
CA LYS A 414 -37.16 -55.68 -0.82
C LYS A 414 -37.58 -54.90 0.47
N PRO A 415 -38.67 -54.10 0.43
CA PRO A 415 -38.93 -52.98 1.35
C PRO A 415 -39.86 -53.32 2.52
N GLU A 416 -39.81 -52.54 3.59
CA GLU A 416 -40.93 -52.37 4.51
C GLU A 416 -40.85 -51.07 5.32
N SER A 417 -41.96 -50.33 5.28
CA SER A 417 -42.61 -49.55 6.35
C SER A 417 -41.88 -48.43 7.09
N GLY A 418 -42.59 -47.32 7.28
CA GLY A 418 -42.07 -46.04 7.72
C GLY A 418 -41.80 -45.92 9.22
N ARG A 419 -41.03 -44.89 9.57
CA ARG A 419 -40.89 -44.40 10.94
C ARG A 419 -40.63 -42.89 10.95
N ASN A 420 -41.41 -42.21 11.78
CA ASN A 420 -41.47 -40.76 11.99
C ASN A 420 -40.11 -40.16 12.38
N ILE A 421 -39.80 -39.00 11.80
CA ILE A 421 -38.69 -38.13 12.24
C ILE A 421 -39.20 -37.31 13.43
N LYS A 422 -38.59 -37.53 14.60
CA LYS A 422 -38.78 -36.76 15.82
C LYS A 422 -37.69 -35.69 15.87
N ALA A 423 -38.09 -34.42 15.93
CA ALA A 423 -37.18 -33.29 16.09
C ALA A 423 -36.55 -33.27 17.50
N GLU A 424 -35.24 -33.02 17.57
CA GLU A 424 -34.51 -32.73 18.81
C GLU A 424 -34.65 -31.24 19.20
N PRO A 425 -34.71 -30.91 20.50
CA PRO A 425 -34.93 -29.54 20.97
C PRO A 425 -33.63 -28.74 21.10
N ILE A 426 -33.73 -27.47 20.72
CA ILE A 426 -32.70 -26.44 20.88
C ILE A 426 -32.58 -26.09 22.37
N GLY A 427 -31.35 -26.18 22.91
CA GLY A 427 -31.04 -25.91 24.31
C GLY A 427 -31.40 -24.49 24.74
N GLY A 428 -32.14 -24.37 25.86
CA GLY A 428 -32.50 -23.10 26.48
C GLY A 428 -31.31 -22.44 27.20
N PHE A 429 -31.23 -21.12 27.10
CA PHE A 429 -30.28 -20.31 27.86
C PHE A 429 -30.60 -20.37 29.36
N SER A 430 -29.58 -20.66 30.18
CA SER A 430 -29.69 -20.66 31.64
C SER A 430 -30.09 -19.28 32.16
N THR A 431 -31.13 -19.23 32.99
CA THR A 431 -31.63 -18.02 33.67
C THR A 431 -30.56 -17.29 34.48
N ALA A 432 -29.48 -17.99 34.87
CA ALA A 432 -28.32 -17.39 35.54
C ALA A 432 -27.53 -16.43 34.63
N ALA A 433 -27.47 -16.69 33.31
CA ALA A 433 -26.77 -15.81 32.37
C ALA A 433 -27.53 -14.49 32.20
N VAL A 434 -28.86 -14.55 32.11
CA VAL A 434 -29.71 -13.37 31.96
C VAL A 434 -29.63 -12.46 33.19
N LEU A 435 -29.59 -13.04 34.39
CA LEU A 435 -29.41 -12.27 35.65
C LEU A 435 -28.02 -11.63 35.76
N GLY A 436 -26.97 -12.27 35.26
CA GLY A 436 -25.63 -11.69 35.22
C GLY A 436 -25.54 -10.48 34.29
N PHE A 437 -26.18 -10.55 33.12
CA PHE A 437 -26.21 -9.44 32.15
C PHE A 437 -27.02 -8.24 32.65
N THR A 438 -28.12 -8.46 33.37
CA THR A 438 -28.92 -7.36 33.91
C THR A 438 -28.23 -6.67 35.08
N LEU A 439 -27.58 -7.41 35.99
CA LEU A 439 -26.80 -6.82 37.08
C LEU A 439 -25.59 -6.04 36.57
N GLY A 440 -24.86 -6.60 35.60
CA GLY A 440 -23.69 -5.94 35.00
C GLY A 440 -24.07 -4.64 34.29
N SER A 441 -25.19 -4.62 33.58
CA SER A 441 -25.71 -3.42 32.91
C SER A 441 -26.13 -2.34 33.90
N LEU A 442 -26.75 -2.72 35.03
CA LEU A 442 -27.13 -1.79 36.10
C LEU A 442 -25.92 -1.16 36.79
N ILE A 443 -24.86 -1.94 37.05
CA ILE A 443 -23.61 -1.43 37.66
C ILE A 443 -22.91 -0.46 36.70
N LEU A 444 -22.87 -0.78 35.41
CA LEU A 444 -22.27 0.10 34.39
C LEU A 444 -23.02 1.44 34.29
N LEU A 445 -24.36 1.40 34.30
CA LEU A 445 -25.18 2.61 34.30
C LEU A 445 -24.96 3.45 35.56
N LEU A 446 -24.85 2.81 36.74
CA LEU A 446 -24.55 3.51 37.99
C LEU A 446 -23.19 4.21 37.94
N LEU A 447 -22.16 3.55 37.40
CA LEU A 447 -20.82 4.13 37.22
C LEU A 447 -20.82 5.32 36.26
N ILE A 448 -21.59 5.25 35.16
CA ILE A 448 -21.74 6.35 34.22
C ILE A 448 -22.43 7.55 34.90
N VAL A 449 -23.48 7.32 35.70
CA VAL A 449 -24.16 8.39 36.46
C VAL A 449 -23.20 9.03 37.48
N ILE A 450 -22.40 8.24 38.19
CA ILE A 450 -21.40 8.75 39.12
C ILE A 450 -20.35 9.60 38.39
N LEU A 451 -19.83 9.14 37.24
CA LEU A 451 -18.89 9.90 36.41
C LEU A 451 -19.48 11.23 35.92
N LEU A 452 -20.75 11.22 35.51
CA LEU A 452 -21.45 12.44 35.09
C LEU A 452 -21.68 13.42 36.25
N LEU A 453 -21.97 12.92 37.46
CA LEU A 453 -22.08 13.75 38.65
C LEU A 453 -20.73 14.34 39.07
N LEU A 454 -19.64 13.57 38.97
CA LEU A 454 -18.28 14.04 39.22
C LEU A 454 -17.83 15.08 38.19
N TYR A 455 -18.21 14.88 36.92
CA TYR A 455 -17.98 15.85 35.84
C TYR A 455 -18.77 17.15 36.07
N ARG A 456 -20.06 17.05 36.42
CA ARG A 456 -20.93 18.21 36.68
C ARG A 456 -20.52 18.99 37.92
N ARG A 457 -19.95 18.33 38.94
CA ARG A 457 -19.35 19.00 40.11
C ARG A 457 -18.00 19.67 39.85
N GLY A 458 -17.46 19.57 38.63
CA GLY A 458 -16.22 20.24 38.24
C GLY A 458 -14.93 19.57 38.74
N ASN A 459 -15.03 18.37 39.31
CA ASN A 459 -13.89 17.65 39.91
C ASN A 459 -12.96 16.95 38.90
N MET A 460 -13.30 16.94 37.60
CA MET A 460 -12.56 16.20 36.55
C MET A 460 -11.81 17.10 35.57
N ARG A 461 -11.50 18.36 35.93
CA ARG A 461 -10.81 19.29 35.01
C ARG A 461 -9.31 19.03 34.78
N ASN A 462 -8.69 18.10 35.52
CA ASN A 462 -7.24 17.86 35.46
C ASN A 462 -6.84 16.40 35.10
N PHE A 463 -7.53 15.77 34.15
CA PHE A 463 -6.99 14.56 33.49
C PHE A 463 -6.71 14.86 32.02
N SER A 464 -5.48 15.29 31.74
CA SER A 464 -4.88 15.19 30.42
C SER A 464 -4.64 13.71 30.09
N ASN A 465 -4.97 13.34 28.84
CA ASN A 465 -4.91 11.99 28.28
C ASN A 465 -3.58 11.24 28.55
N PRO A 466 -3.60 9.96 28.96
CA PRO A 466 -2.40 9.11 29.06
C PRO A 466 -2.08 8.31 27.78
N PHE A 467 -2.70 8.61 26.62
CA PHE A 467 -2.39 7.95 25.35
C PHE A 467 -1.81 8.91 24.31
N THR A 468 -0.59 9.37 24.58
CA THR A 468 0.34 9.91 23.58
C THR A 468 1.73 9.34 23.84
N SER A 469 1.94 8.06 23.52
CA SER A 469 3.28 7.47 23.44
C SER A 469 3.85 7.80 22.06
N GLY A 470 4.32 9.03 21.92
CA GLY A 470 4.79 9.57 20.65
C GLY A 470 5.33 10.99 20.80
N GLN A 471 6.23 11.19 21.75
CA GLN A 471 7.03 12.40 21.84
C GLN A 471 8.48 11.99 22.05
N PHE A 472 9.36 12.33 21.11
CA PHE A 472 10.69 12.89 21.36
C PHE A 472 11.27 13.42 20.03
N PHE A 473 10.75 14.56 19.60
CA PHE A 473 11.52 15.58 18.90
C PHE A 473 11.14 16.92 19.55
N PRO A 474 12.08 17.72 20.06
CA PRO A 474 11.74 19.06 20.51
C PRO A 474 11.23 19.86 19.32
N ASN A 475 10.06 20.45 19.52
CA ASN A 475 9.40 21.37 18.62
C ASN A 475 10.22 22.67 18.56
N ILE A 476 11.21 22.75 17.66
CA ILE A 476 12.06 23.96 17.47
C ILE A 476 11.38 24.99 16.54
N HIS A 477 10.19 24.70 16.01
CA HIS A 477 9.58 25.51 14.96
C HIS A 477 8.83 26.77 15.44
N SER A 478 8.92 27.15 16.71
CA SER A 478 8.23 28.35 17.23
C SER A 478 9.15 29.46 17.77
N ARG A 479 10.45 29.47 17.46
CA ARG A 479 11.38 30.55 17.92
C ARG A 479 12.28 31.20 16.88
N PHE A 480 12.17 30.89 15.59
CA PHE A 480 13.04 31.49 14.56
C PHE A 480 12.29 32.16 13.39
N ILE A 481 11.02 32.52 13.57
CA ILE A 481 10.32 33.41 12.62
C ILE A 481 10.21 34.77 13.29
N ASN A 482 11.13 35.68 12.92
CA ASN A 482 11.26 37.11 13.25
C ASN A 482 12.58 37.47 13.94
N GLN A 483 13.68 37.34 13.21
CA GLN A 483 14.81 38.25 13.30
C GLN A 483 15.66 37.97 12.07
N ASP A 484 15.55 38.83 11.06
CA ASP A 484 16.60 39.15 10.09
C ASP A 484 16.03 40.21 9.13
N ASN A 485 16.22 41.48 9.52
CA ASN A 485 16.19 42.65 8.65
C ASN A 485 17.01 43.73 9.38
N VAL A 486 18.34 43.58 9.36
CA VAL A 486 19.26 44.67 9.65
C VAL A 486 20.26 44.74 8.49
N PRO A 487 20.27 45.83 7.71
CA PRO A 487 21.25 46.04 6.64
C PRO A 487 22.66 46.17 7.23
N LEU A 488 23.62 45.48 6.62
CA LEU A 488 25.03 45.53 6.99
C LEU A 488 25.72 46.58 6.10
N ASP A 489 25.78 47.82 6.58
CA ASP A 489 26.73 48.82 6.08
C ASP A 489 27.38 49.51 7.28
N ASP A 490 28.70 49.71 7.14
CA ASP A 490 29.63 50.50 7.94
C ASP A 490 30.29 49.92 9.22
N LEU A 491 31.64 49.90 9.14
CA LEU A 491 32.69 50.07 10.19
C LEU A 491 33.48 48.80 10.66
N PRO A 492 34.77 48.95 11.05
CA PRO A 492 35.93 48.67 10.19
C PRO A 492 36.83 47.55 10.73
N SER A 493 37.79 47.10 9.91
CA SER A 493 38.85 46.15 10.29
C SER A 493 39.66 46.62 11.50
N PRO A 494 40.12 45.67 12.34
CA PRO A 494 41.42 45.78 12.97
C PRO A 494 42.29 44.53 12.74
N THR A 495 43.47 44.82 12.20
CA THR A 495 44.79 44.25 12.45
C THR A 495 44.93 43.01 13.34
N TYR A 496 45.65 42.03 12.76
CA TYR A 496 46.34 40.91 13.38
C TYR A 496 47.10 41.27 14.67
N HIS A 497 46.90 40.48 15.72
CA HIS A 497 47.93 40.14 16.70
C HIS A 497 47.81 38.68 17.12
N ASN A 498 48.94 37.98 17.05
CA ASN A 498 49.15 36.62 17.51
C ASN A 498 49.25 36.55 19.06
N GLU A 499 49.09 35.32 19.55
CA GLU A 499 49.41 34.78 20.88
C GLU A 499 48.27 34.68 21.92
N GLY A 500 48.17 33.49 22.52
CA GLY A 500 47.54 33.27 23.82
C GLY A 500 46.32 32.35 23.80
N GLY A 501 46.50 31.12 24.32
CA GLY A 501 45.44 30.14 24.50
C GLY A 501 44.34 30.57 25.47
N PHE A 502 43.17 29.95 25.32
CA PHE A 502 42.07 30.11 26.27
C PHE A 502 41.57 28.75 26.76
N GLN A 503 41.76 28.54 28.06
CA GLN A 503 41.08 27.56 28.89
C GLN A 503 39.61 27.96 29.06
N ASN A 504 38.72 26.97 29.08
CA ASN A 504 37.30 27.15 29.34
C ASN A 504 37.02 26.94 30.84
N PRO A 505 36.40 27.89 31.57
CA PRO A 505 36.14 27.72 33.00
C PRO A 505 34.85 26.96 33.28
N VAL A 506 34.96 26.02 34.23
CA VAL A 506 33.90 25.30 34.92
C VAL A 506 33.18 26.27 35.88
N TYR A 507 31.85 26.37 35.79
CA TYR A 507 31.04 26.99 36.82
C TYR A 507 30.44 25.92 37.74
N GLY A 508 30.84 25.97 39.02
CA GLY A 508 30.11 25.35 40.13
C GLY A 508 29.05 26.30 40.67
N ALA A 509 27.92 25.74 41.12
CA ALA A 509 26.93 26.44 41.93
C ALA A 509 26.62 25.60 43.16
N GLU A 510 26.69 26.27 44.32
CA GLU A 510 26.55 25.72 45.67
C GLU A 510 25.11 25.32 46.04
N VAL A 511 25.08 24.48 47.07
CA VAL A 511 23.95 23.82 47.72
C VAL A 511 23.17 24.79 48.62
N GLY A 512 21.84 24.76 48.54
CA GLY A 512 20.94 25.47 49.45
C GLY A 512 19.66 24.70 49.81
N SER A 513 19.58 24.33 51.09
CA SER A 513 18.38 24.11 51.92
C SER A 513 17.61 22.77 51.87
N ILE A 514 17.58 22.12 53.05
CA ILE A 514 17.17 20.74 53.38
C ILE A 514 15.71 20.62 53.89
N ASN A 515 14.86 21.64 53.71
CA ASN A 515 13.50 21.62 54.28
C ASN A 515 12.40 21.07 53.35
N THR A 516 12.69 20.74 52.09
CA THR A 516 11.73 20.16 51.13
C THR A 516 11.72 18.62 51.11
N PHE A 517 12.63 17.95 51.83
CA PHE A 517 12.77 16.50 51.75
C PHE A 517 11.82 15.72 52.68
N LYS A 518 11.25 16.36 53.71
CA LYS A 518 10.31 15.69 54.65
C LYS A 518 8.88 15.58 54.11
N GLU A 519 8.45 16.43 53.20
CA GLU A 519 7.12 16.34 52.58
C GLU A 519 7.07 15.27 51.47
N CYS A 520 8.17 15.00 50.76
CA CYS A 520 8.24 13.94 49.75
C CYS A 520 8.16 12.51 50.34
N ILE A 521 8.66 12.28 51.56
CA ILE A 521 8.65 10.94 52.17
C ILE A 521 7.25 10.53 52.65
N SER A 522 6.38 11.50 52.94
CA SER A 522 4.96 11.26 53.28
C SER A 522 4.15 10.79 52.07
N GLU A 523 4.40 11.35 50.88
CA GLU A 523 3.68 10.97 49.65
C GLU A 523 4.13 9.62 49.07
N MET A 524 5.40 9.23 49.25
CA MET A 524 5.89 7.93 48.75
C MET A 524 5.35 6.72 49.53
N ASN A 525 5.04 6.87 50.82
CA ASN A 525 4.43 5.79 51.61
C ASN A 525 2.95 5.56 51.26
N PHE A 526 2.24 6.60 50.79
CA PHE A 526 0.86 6.49 50.31
C PHE A 526 0.79 5.78 48.94
N LEU A 527 1.76 6.04 48.06
CA LEU A 527 1.91 5.36 46.76
C LEU A 527 2.29 3.88 46.89
N GLY A 528 3.10 3.52 47.91
CA GLY A 528 3.47 2.13 48.18
C GLY A 528 2.29 1.23 48.60
N GLN A 529 1.34 1.76 49.40
CA GLN A 529 0.14 1.02 49.79
C GLN A 529 -0.86 0.87 48.64
N MET A 530 -0.97 1.88 47.75
CA MET A 530 -1.80 1.80 46.55
C MET A 530 -1.26 0.76 45.54
N HIS A 531 0.05 0.63 45.40
CA HIS A 531 0.65 -0.34 44.47
C HIS A 531 0.41 -1.80 44.90
N HIS A 532 0.33 -2.07 46.20
CA HIS A 532 0.04 -3.41 46.73
C HIS A 532 -1.44 -3.79 46.56
N ILE A 533 -2.36 -2.83 46.69
CA ILE A 533 -3.80 -3.03 46.44
C ILE A 533 -4.05 -3.21 44.93
N PHE A 534 -3.40 -2.41 44.09
CA PHE A 534 -3.50 -2.55 42.63
C PHE A 534 -2.94 -3.88 42.14
N ASN A 535 -1.82 -4.38 42.69
CA ASN A 535 -1.29 -5.69 42.28
C ASN A 535 -2.19 -6.86 42.70
N VAL A 536 -2.83 -6.81 43.88
CA VAL A 536 -3.75 -7.87 44.31
C VAL A 536 -5.03 -7.87 43.44
N ILE A 537 -5.55 -6.69 43.10
CA ILE A 537 -6.71 -6.55 42.21
C ILE A 537 -6.33 -6.95 40.77
N PHE A 538 -5.15 -6.57 40.29
CA PHE A 538 -4.69 -6.88 38.94
C PHE A 538 -4.42 -8.38 38.77
N ILE A 539 -3.86 -9.07 39.77
CA ILE A 539 -3.65 -10.53 39.72
C ILE A 539 -4.99 -11.28 39.76
N GLN A 540 -5.98 -10.82 40.54
CA GLN A 540 -7.32 -11.39 40.50
C GLN A 540 -8.04 -11.12 39.17
N PHE A 541 -7.91 -9.92 38.60
CA PHE A 541 -8.47 -9.59 37.29
C PHE A 541 -7.80 -10.37 36.16
N HIS A 542 -6.48 -10.55 36.21
CA HIS A 542 -5.71 -11.25 35.19
C HIS A 542 -6.00 -12.77 35.19
N ASN A 543 -6.25 -13.37 36.35
CA ASN A 543 -6.71 -14.76 36.45
C ASN A 543 -8.17 -14.95 35.98
N TYR A 544 -9.04 -13.95 36.20
CA TYR A 544 -10.41 -13.96 35.64
C TYR A 544 -10.43 -13.72 34.13
N PHE A 545 -9.51 -12.88 33.63
CA PHE A 545 -9.40 -12.55 32.22
C PHE A 545 -8.84 -13.73 31.41
N TYR A 546 -7.89 -14.50 31.94
CA TYR A 546 -7.38 -15.70 31.28
C TYR A 546 -8.40 -16.85 31.18
N GLN A 547 -9.33 -16.97 32.12
CA GLN A 547 -10.42 -17.94 31.99
C GLN A 547 -11.51 -17.52 31.00
N CYS A 548 -11.66 -16.23 30.71
CA CYS A 548 -12.63 -15.72 29.72
C CYS A 548 -12.06 -15.54 28.30
N VAL A 549 -10.76 -15.31 28.14
CA VAL A 549 -10.12 -15.04 26.83
C VAL A 549 -9.87 -16.30 26.00
N SER A 550 -10.08 -17.49 26.56
CA SER A 550 -10.01 -18.74 25.77
C SER A 550 -11.17 -18.95 24.78
N ILE A 551 -12.19 -18.05 24.70
CA ILE A 551 -13.37 -18.31 23.84
C ILE A 551 -13.74 -17.18 22.86
N PHE A 552 -13.24 -15.93 22.93
CA PHE A 552 -13.66 -14.92 21.93
C PHE A 552 -12.59 -13.89 21.51
N ASN A 553 -12.47 -13.75 20.18
CA ASN A 553 -11.57 -12.84 19.45
C ASN A 553 -11.79 -11.35 19.81
N ILE A 554 -10.74 -10.69 20.30
CA ILE A 554 -10.68 -9.26 20.71
C ILE A 554 -11.10 -8.30 19.58
N ILE A 555 -10.92 -8.69 18.31
CA ILE A 555 -11.32 -7.91 17.13
C ILE A 555 -12.85 -7.78 17.03
N SER A 556 -13.61 -8.77 17.51
CA SER A 556 -15.08 -8.74 17.49
C SER A 556 -15.64 -7.80 18.57
N LEU A 557 -14.94 -7.66 19.69
CA LEU A 557 -15.30 -6.75 20.79
C LEU A 557 -15.05 -5.28 20.44
N LEU A 558 -13.94 -4.97 19.77
CA LEU A 558 -13.67 -3.61 19.25
C LEU A 558 -14.68 -3.18 18.18
N LYS A 559 -15.06 -4.11 17.28
CA LYS A 559 -16.14 -3.88 16.31
C LYS A 559 -17.50 -3.68 16.97
N TRP A 560 -17.76 -4.33 18.10
CA TRP A 560 -19.00 -4.18 18.86
C TRP A 560 -19.05 -2.87 19.66
N TYR A 561 -17.94 -2.46 20.28
CA TYR A 561 -17.84 -1.21 21.05
C TYR A 561 -18.02 0.03 20.15
N CYS A 562 -17.45 0.00 18.94
CA CYS A 562 -17.61 1.09 17.98
C CYS A 562 -19.05 1.19 17.42
N ARG A 563 -19.78 0.06 17.35
CA ARG A 563 -21.21 0.03 16.95
C ARG A 563 -22.14 0.62 18.01
N ILE A 564 -21.82 0.42 19.29
CA ILE A 564 -22.64 0.95 20.39
C ILE A 564 -22.46 2.46 20.55
N SER A 565 -21.23 3.00 20.45
CA SER A 565 -21.03 4.45 20.65
C SER A 565 -21.74 5.30 19.59
N VAL A 566 -21.78 4.83 18.34
CA VAL A 566 -22.48 5.53 17.24
C VAL A 566 -24.00 5.47 17.43
N THR A 567 -24.53 4.33 17.90
CA THR A 567 -25.97 4.18 18.15
C THR A 567 -26.43 5.06 19.32
N ILE A 568 -25.62 5.16 20.38
CA ILE A 568 -25.89 6.05 21.52
C ILE A 568 -25.83 7.52 21.10
N ALA A 569 -24.87 7.92 20.25
CA ALA A 569 -24.79 9.29 19.73
C ALA A 569 -26.03 9.68 18.90
N TYR A 570 -26.54 8.77 18.08
CA TYR A 570 -27.77 8.99 17.30
C TYR A 570 -29.02 9.09 18.18
N LEU A 571 -29.14 8.25 19.22
CA LEU A 571 -30.22 8.37 20.20
C LEU A 571 -30.15 9.69 20.97
N TYR A 572 -28.96 10.17 21.29
CA TYR A 572 -28.75 11.46 21.94
C TYR A 572 -29.20 12.63 21.06
N ILE A 573 -28.88 12.59 19.77
CA ILE A 573 -29.32 13.60 18.78
C ILE A 573 -30.86 13.53 18.59
N LEU A 574 -31.44 12.33 18.54
CA LEU A 574 -32.88 12.14 18.40
C LEU A 574 -33.65 12.70 19.62
N VAL A 575 -33.14 12.49 20.82
CA VAL A 575 -33.71 13.05 22.07
C VAL A 575 -33.57 14.57 22.08
N ILE A 576 -32.46 15.13 21.60
CA ILE A 576 -32.29 16.59 21.46
C ILE A 576 -33.28 17.16 20.44
N ILE A 577 -33.51 16.49 19.31
CA ILE A 577 -34.48 16.93 18.30
C ILE A 577 -35.91 16.86 18.84
N LEU A 578 -36.27 15.80 19.56
CA LEU A 578 -37.59 15.67 20.19
C LEU A 578 -37.80 16.72 21.30
N MET A 579 -36.77 17.06 22.06
CA MET A 579 -36.81 18.12 23.06
C MET A 579 -36.88 19.54 22.47
N LEU A 580 -36.54 19.71 21.19
CA LEU A 580 -36.60 20.99 20.48
C LEU A 580 -37.88 21.16 19.65
N THR A 581 -38.74 20.15 19.60
CA THR A 581 -39.97 20.14 18.79
C THR A 581 -41.26 20.12 19.61
N ASP A 582 -41.17 20.30 20.94
CA ASP A 582 -42.29 20.60 21.84
C ASP A 582 -42.21 22.03 22.40
#